data_AF-A0A0K0IY01-F1
#
_entry.id   AF-A0A0K0IY01-F1
#
_cell.length_a   1.000
_cell.length_b   1.000
_cell.length_c   1.000
_cell.angle_alpha   90.00
_cell.angle_beta   90.00
_cell.angle_gamma   90.00
#
_symmetry.space_group_name_H-M   'P 1'
#
loop_
_entity.id
_entity.type
_entity.pdbx_description
1 polymer ?
#
loop_
_entity_poly.entity_id
_entity_poly.type
_entity_poly.pdbx_seq_one_letter_code
_entity_poly.pdbx_strand_id
1 'polypeptide(L)'
;MSLIYIISLFQITYTRYIGPNFDFSKYHSFEEYENYLESIPQAFPHLAQLQVIGFTHEKRRLLCLKVFIHFKKKKVKKQLIVSITEIG
;
A
#
# COMPACT_ATOMS: atom_id res chain seq x y z
N MET A 1 -20.74 16.45 -25.62
CA MET A 1 -20.21 15.67 -24.48
C MET A 1 -20.15 16.60 -23.28
N SER A 2 -21.03 16.42 -22.29
CA SER A 2 -21.24 17.40 -21.22
C SER A 2 -20.16 17.30 -20.14
N LEU A 3 -19.66 18.45 -19.66
CA LEU A 3 -18.60 18.60 -18.65
C LEU A 3 -18.80 17.72 -17.40
N ILE A 4 -20.06 17.42 -17.06
CA ILE A 4 -20.46 16.54 -15.95
C ILE A 4 -19.83 15.14 -16.03
N TYR A 5 -19.68 14.58 -17.23
CA TYR A 5 -19.03 13.26 -17.40
C TYR A 5 -17.55 13.30 -17.07
N ILE A 6 -16.86 14.41 -17.38
CA ILE A 6 -15.43 14.55 -17.09
C ILE A 6 -15.22 14.64 -15.58
N ILE A 7 -16.07 15.39 -14.86
CA ILE A 7 -15.99 15.51 -13.41
C ILE A 7 -16.27 14.17 -12.73
N SER A 8 -17.27 13.41 -13.18
CA SER A 8 -17.56 12.09 -12.58
C SER A 8 -16.44 11.09 -12.84
N LEU A 9 -15.86 11.10 -14.05
CA LEU A 9 -14.70 10.28 -14.39
C LEU A 9 -13.49 10.63 -13.51
N PHE A 10 -13.32 11.91 -13.21
CA PHE A 10 -12.26 12.38 -12.33
C PHE A 10 -12.48 11.96 -10.88
N GLN A 11 -13.71 12.07 -10.36
CA GLN A 11 -14.08 11.59 -9.03
C GLN A 11 -13.89 10.07 -8.91
N ILE A 12 -14.24 9.29 -9.93
CA ILE A 12 -13.99 7.84 -9.98
C ILE A 12 -12.49 7.54 -9.97
N THR A 13 -11.69 8.37 -10.64
CA THR A 13 -10.22 8.21 -10.69
C THR A 13 -9.58 8.48 -9.33
N TYR A 14 -10.13 9.38 -8.52
CA TYR A 14 -9.73 9.52 -7.12
C TYR A 14 -10.36 8.41 -6.29
N THR A 15 -9.72 7.25 -6.33
CA THR A 15 -10.01 6.11 -5.46
C THR A 15 -9.99 6.57 -4.01
N ARG A 16 -11.17 6.80 -3.43
CA ARG A 16 -11.29 6.91 -1.98
C ARG A 16 -10.75 5.59 -1.43
N TYR A 17 -9.77 5.65 -0.54
CA TYR A 17 -9.28 4.45 0.15
C TYR A 17 -10.46 3.83 0.91
N ILE A 18 -10.93 2.68 0.42
CA ILE A 18 -11.94 1.83 1.05
C ILE A 18 -11.19 0.57 1.49
N GLY A 19 -10.38 0.71 2.54
CA GLY A 19 -9.68 -0.40 3.17
C GLY A 19 -10.18 -0.63 4.60
N PRO A 20 -9.69 -1.67 5.28
CA PRO A 20 -9.98 -1.88 6.69
C PRO A 20 -9.53 -0.66 7.51
N ASN A 21 -10.29 -0.35 8.57
CA ASN A 21 -9.89 0.68 9.52
C ASN A 21 -8.71 0.16 10.35
N PHE A 22 -7.53 0.72 10.11
CA PHE A 22 -6.29 0.27 10.73
C PHE A 22 -5.73 1.33 11.67
N ASP A 23 -5.65 1.00 12.96
CA ASP A 23 -5.21 1.91 14.03
C ASP A 23 -3.89 1.42 14.62
N PHE A 24 -2.78 2.07 14.26
CA PHE A 24 -1.44 1.69 14.71
C PHE A 24 -1.23 1.79 16.24
N SER A 25 -2.15 2.39 16.99
CA SER A 25 -2.10 2.43 18.45
C SER A 25 -2.71 1.19 19.13
N LYS A 26 -3.36 0.31 18.35
CA LYS A 26 -4.02 -0.90 18.83
C LYS A 26 -3.36 -2.13 18.28
N TYR A 27 -3.46 -3.22 19.03
CA TYR A 27 -3.13 -4.53 18.53
C TYR A 27 -4.13 -4.94 17.44
N HIS A 28 -3.61 -5.51 16.35
CA HIS A 28 -4.39 -6.14 15.29
C HIS A 28 -3.92 -7.58 15.12
N SER A 29 -4.83 -8.46 14.76
CA SER A 29 -4.48 -9.84 14.38
C SER A 29 -3.65 -9.87 13.10
N PHE A 30 -2.93 -10.98 12.91
CA PHE A 30 -2.13 -11.17 11.69
C PHE A 30 -2.98 -11.05 10.41
N GLU A 31 -4.20 -11.58 10.41
CA GLU A 31 -5.14 -11.47 9.29
C GLU A 31 -5.54 -10.01 9.01
N GLU A 32 -5.81 -9.22 10.05
CA GLU A 32 -6.11 -7.79 9.90
C GLU A 32 -4.92 -7.02 9.33
N TYR A 33 -3.69 -7.35 9.75
CA TYR A 33 -2.45 -6.79 9.18
C TYR A 33 -2.28 -7.15 7.70
N GLU A 34 -2.47 -8.42 7.32
CA GLU A 34 -2.39 -8.83 5.92
C GLU A 34 -3.45 -8.12 5.06
N ASN A 35 -4.70 -8.08 5.52
CA ASN A 35 -5.80 -7.37 4.85
C ASN A 35 -5.50 -5.87 4.68
N TYR A 36 -4.93 -5.24 5.71
CA TYR A 36 -4.48 -3.85 5.62
C TYR A 36 -3.43 -3.67 4.54
N LEU A 37 -2.36 -4.49 4.53
CA LEU A 37 -1.30 -4.38 3.53
C LEU A 37 -1.80 -4.66 2.10
N GLU A 38 -2.71 -5.60 1.92
CA GLU A 38 -3.31 -5.93 0.61
C GLU A 38 -4.22 -4.82 0.08
N SER A 39 -4.85 -4.04 0.96
CA SER A 39 -5.72 -2.92 0.56
C SER A 39 -4.95 -1.72 0.00
N ILE A 40 -3.68 -1.52 0.38
CA ILE A 40 -2.85 -0.38 -0.05
C ILE A 40 -2.62 -0.37 -1.57
N PRO A 41 -2.11 -1.45 -2.22
CA PRO A 41 -1.94 -1.46 -3.68
C PRO A 41 -3.27 -1.47 -4.44
N GLN A 42 -4.38 -1.93 -3.84
CA GLN A 42 -5.71 -1.85 -4.45
C GLN A 42 -6.18 -0.39 -4.54
N ALA A 43 -5.96 0.38 -3.47
CA ALA A 43 -6.33 1.79 -3.42
C ALA A 43 -5.37 2.68 -4.21
N PHE A 44 -4.07 2.36 -4.21
CA PHE A 44 -3.02 3.18 -4.82
C PHE A 44 -2.12 2.39 -5.78
N PRO A 45 -2.67 1.80 -6.86
CA PRO A 45 -1.92 0.88 -7.73
C PRO A 45 -0.72 1.53 -8.44
N HIS A 46 -0.73 2.86 -8.63
CA HIS A 46 0.37 3.60 -9.24
C HIS A 46 1.48 4.00 -8.26
N LEU A 47 1.20 3.92 -6.95
CA LEU A 47 2.11 4.37 -5.89
C LEU A 47 2.59 3.24 -4.99
N ALA A 48 1.92 2.09 -5.00
CA ALA A 48 2.27 0.97 -4.16
C ALA A 48 2.09 -0.37 -4.89
N GLN A 49 2.97 -1.32 -4.56
CA GLN A 49 2.90 -2.70 -5.00
C GLN A 49 3.21 -3.60 -3.80
N LEU A 50 2.41 -4.64 -3.60
CA LEU A 50 2.67 -5.66 -2.58
C LEU A 50 3.26 -6.91 -3.25
N GLN A 51 4.31 -7.46 -2.66
CA GLN A 51 4.98 -8.65 -3.15
C GLN A 51 5.21 -9.65 -2.01
N VAL A 52 4.98 -10.94 -2.27
CA VAL A 52 5.43 -12.00 -1.38
C VAL A 52 6.91 -12.27 -1.66
N ILE A 53 7.78 -12.06 -0.67
CA ILE A 53 9.23 -12.26 -0.80
C ILE A 53 9.69 -13.63 -0.30
N GLY A 54 8.81 -14.36 0.37
CA GLY A 54 9.10 -15.68 0.91
C GLY A 54 8.05 -16.13 1.90
N PHE A 55 8.39 -17.15 2.67
CA PHE A 55 7.53 -17.72 3.71
C PHE A 55 8.32 -17.89 5.01
N THR A 56 7.63 -17.76 6.13
CA THR A 56 8.16 -18.10 7.45
C THR A 56 8.29 -19.62 7.60
N HIS A 57 8.95 -20.07 8.68
CA HIS A 57 8.99 -21.49 9.06
C HIS A 57 7.60 -22.08 9.28
N GLU A 58 6.64 -21.26 9.75
CA GLU A 58 5.23 -21.63 9.93
C GLU A 58 4.40 -21.47 8.65
N LYS A 59 5.07 -21.31 7.49
CA LYS A 59 4.46 -21.20 6.16
C LYS A 59 3.56 -19.98 5.97
N ARG A 60 3.71 -18.94 6.80
CA ARG A 60 3.04 -17.63 6.62
C ARG A 60 3.78 -16.79 5.57
N ARG A 61 3.04 -16.04 4.75
CA ARG A 61 3.61 -15.19 3.69
C ARG A 61 4.41 -14.04 4.29
N LEU A 62 5.59 -13.79 3.75
CA LEU A 62 6.37 -12.59 4.04
C LEU A 62 6.02 -11.53 3.01
N LEU A 63 5.23 -10.53 3.43
CA LEU A 63 4.76 -9.46 2.57
C LEU A 63 5.75 -8.29 2.55
N CYS A 64 6.08 -7.80 1.36
CA CYS A 64 6.90 -6.62 1.14
C CYS A 64 6.08 -5.57 0.40
N LEU A 65 5.85 -4.42 1.03
CA LEU A 65 5.18 -3.27 0.42
C LEU A 65 6.22 -2.34 -0.22
N LYS A 66 6.19 -2.25 -1.55
CA LYS A 66 7.02 -1.35 -2.34
C LYS A 66 6.25 -0.07 -2.63
N VAL A 67 6.77 1.07 -2.18
CA VAL A 67 6.14 2.39 -2.40
C VAL A 67 6.97 3.22 -3.38
N PHE A 68 6.32 3.76 -4.40
CA PHE A 68 6.90 4.59 -5.44
C PHE A 68 6.70 6.06 -5.09
N ILE A 69 7.66 6.64 -4.38
CA ILE A 69 7.65 8.08 -4.08
C ILE A 69 8.42 8.80 -5.18
N HIS A 70 7.74 9.68 -5.92
CA HIS A 70 8.42 10.60 -6.81
C HIS A 70 9.04 11.74 -5.98
N PHE A 71 10.29 11.57 -5.55
CA PHE A 71 11.03 12.68 -4.99
C PHE A 71 11.29 13.71 -6.09
N LYS A 72 10.68 14.89 -5.99
CA LYS A 72 11.14 16.07 -6.75
C LYS A 72 12.54 16.40 -6.24
N LYS A 73 13.53 15.88 -6.95
CA LYS A 73 14.91 15.84 -6.51
C LYS A 73 15.45 17.27 -6.35
N LYS A 74 15.54 17.76 -5.11
CA LYS A 74 16.58 18.71 -4.73
C LYS A 74 17.88 17.89 -4.64
N LYS A 75 18.51 17.63 -5.80
CA LYS A 75 19.82 16.98 -6.01
C LYS A 75 20.30 15.91 -4.98
N VAL A 76 19.46 14.99 -4.48
CA VAL A 76 19.93 13.79 -3.74
C VAL A 76 19.06 12.57 -4.11
N LYS A 77 19.70 11.47 -4.54
CA LYS A 77 19.06 10.20 -4.96
C LYS A 77 19.04 9.29 -3.73
N LYS A 78 17.88 8.92 -3.18
CA LYS A 78 17.79 7.89 -2.14
C LYS A 78 16.54 7.04 -2.38
N GLN A 79 16.74 5.74 -2.58
CA GLN A 79 15.66 4.76 -2.72
C GLN A 79 15.43 4.17 -1.33
N LEU A 80 14.24 4.35 -0.78
CA LEU A 80 13.87 3.80 0.53
C LEU A 80 13.25 2.42 0.27
N ILE A 81 13.91 1.36 0.72
CA ILE A 81 13.33 0.01 0.80
C ILE A 81 13.03 -0.21 2.27
N VAL A 82 11.74 -0.24 2.63
CA VAL A 82 11.31 -0.56 3.99
C VAL A 82 10.91 -2.03 4.00
N SER A 83 11.84 -2.88 4.42
CA SER A 83 11.53 -4.27 4.75
C SER A 83 11.23 -4.30 6.25
N ILE A 84 9.94 -4.36 6.61
CA ILE A 84 9.55 -4.62 8.00
C ILE A 84 9.63 -6.13 8.17
N THR A 85 10.81 -6.62 8.53
CA THR A 85 10.98 -7.97 9.03
C THR A 85 10.71 -7.89 10.52
N GLU A 86 9.50 -8.20 10.96
CA GLU A 86 9.31 -8.51 12.38
C GLU A 86 10.17 -9.74 12.67
N ILE A 87 11.21 -9.49 13.46
CA ILE A 87 11.99 -10.50 14.15
C ILE A 87 11.00 -11.21 15.07
N GLY A 88 10.98 -12.54 14.99
CA GLY A 88 10.02 -13.39 15.69
C GLY A 88 10.02 -13.28 17.21
#